data_AF-A0AAV9CDY1-F1
#
_entry.id   AF-A0AAV9CDY1-F1
#
_cell.length_a   1.000
_cell.length_b   1.000
_cell.length_c   1.000
_cell.angle_alpha   90.00
_cell.angle_beta   90.00
_cell.angle_gamma   90.00
#
_symmetry.space_group_name_H-M   'P 1'
#
loop_
_entity.id
_entity.type
_entity.pdbx_description
1 polymer ?
#
loop_
_entity_poly.entity_id
_entity_poly.type
_entity_poly.pdbx_seq_one_letter_code
_entity_poly.pdbx_strand_id
1 'polypeptide(L)'
;MDALSSSFITTNSLNLLRRPQLNPPTSPPLLLNVSSIRTEDRPQTQTTTRRTTSRPNNNNNKSSSPPPPPSKTTTTTKVRPSNVPTKSTPPTLEAATWLNLPTTLCNSLDGVINNFIDTPLRPSVDPKHVLSDNFFPVEELPPTECPDIEGELPPCLDGAYIRNGPNPQHIPRGPHHLFDGDGMLHSLRISRGRATLCSRYVRTYKYTLEQEAGHPVLPNVFSGFNGFAGIARGAVTAARVLTGQFDPRGGVGLANTSLAFLGDRLFALGESDLPYVVRLSPEDGDITTIGRCDFDGRLSFGMTAHPKKDPETGEMFAFRYGPVPPFLTYFTLDSKGEKRPDVPIFSMRQPSFLHDFAITKKYALFCDIQLGMSPMDMIIGGGSPVGSDPAKVPRIGVLPRYATDESQMRWFDVPGFNMMHSINAWDDDDDTIVLIAPNILMIEHALERMDLVHCSVERVKIDLKSGTVSRTPLSERNLDFGVINPDYLTKRNRYAYMGLGDPMPMMSGVVKLDLEQGKAVATRVYGPGCYGGEPFFVPQGTIDSTEEDDGYVVSYVHDEVKGESSFVVMDAKSSGLDVVATVKLPRRVPYGFHGLFVSEDELRKQRPPVL
;
A
#
# COMPACT_ATOMS: atom_id res chain seq x y z
N MET A 1 57.93 37.63 10.58
CA MET A 1 57.34 38.97 10.57
C MET A 1 55.90 38.83 11.03
N ASP A 2 55.72 38.47 12.30
CA ASP A 2 55.70 39.40 13.46
C ASP A 2 54.26 39.90 13.62
N ALA A 3 53.51 39.43 14.64
CA ALA A 3 53.52 39.97 16.02
C ALA A 3 52.16 40.68 16.24
N LEU A 4 51.44 40.64 17.36
CA LEU A 4 51.79 40.32 18.74
C LEU A 4 50.53 40.37 19.64
N SER A 5 50.59 39.62 20.75
CA SER A 5 50.07 39.92 22.11
C SER A 5 48.54 39.87 22.35
N SER A 6 48.00 39.35 23.46
CA SER A 6 48.50 39.20 24.84
C SER A 6 47.59 38.22 25.64
N SER A 7 48.13 37.20 26.31
CA SER A 7 48.30 37.08 27.79
C SER A 7 47.06 36.64 28.60
N PHE A 8 46.97 35.40 29.13
CA PHE A 8 47.56 34.82 30.38
C PHE A 8 46.51 34.70 31.51
N ILE A 9 46.29 33.48 32.02
CA ILE A 9 46.37 33.07 33.44
C ILE A 9 46.43 31.52 33.50
N THR A 10 47.46 31.04 34.18
CA THR A 10 47.80 29.66 34.54
C THR A 10 47.13 29.21 35.84
N THR A 11 46.85 27.90 36.02
CA THR A 11 47.38 27.09 37.15
C THR A 11 47.07 25.59 37.04
N ASN A 12 48.15 24.80 37.21
CA ASN A 12 48.29 23.52 37.93
C ASN A 12 47.75 22.19 37.37
N SER A 13 48.68 21.53 36.68
CA SER A 13 49.16 20.14 36.79
C SER A 13 48.57 19.23 37.88
N LEU A 14 48.17 18.01 37.47
CA LEU A 14 48.42 16.77 38.21
C LEU A 14 48.57 15.60 37.22
N ASN A 15 49.66 14.87 37.41
CA ASN A 15 50.19 13.80 36.56
C ASN A 15 49.61 12.43 36.92
N LEU A 16 49.80 11.50 35.97
CA LEU A 16 49.82 10.02 36.08
C LEU A 16 48.49 9.28 35.86
N LEU A 17 48.38 8.61 34.70
CA LEU A 17 48.67 7.17 34.59
C LEU A 17 48.82 6.75 33.12
N ARG A 18 49.97 6.11 32.84
CA ARG A 18 50.43 5.59 31.53
C ARG A 18 49.52 4.49 30.98
N ARG A 19 49.14 4.60 29.70
CA ARG A 19 48.75 3.46 28.85
C ARG A 19 50.00 2.85 28.18
N PRO A 20 50.09 1.52 27.98
CA PRO A 20 51.14 0.92 27.16
C PRO A 20 50.82 1.04 25.66
N GLN A 21 51.82 1.43 24.88
CA GLN A 21 51.83 1.35 23.41
C GLN A 21 52.06 -0.11 22.97
N LEU A 22 51.26 -0.57 22.01
CA LEU A 22 51.55 -1.74 21.18
C LEU A 22 51.56 -1.28 19.71
N ASN A 23 52.55 -1.74 18.96
CA ASN A 23 52.88 -1.35 17.59
C ASN A 23 51.76 -1.66 16.57
N PRO A 24 51.68 -0.92 15.45
CA PRO A 24 50.65 -1.14 14.44
C PRO A 24 51.02 -2.32 13.52
N PRO A 25 50.03 -3.13 13.06
CA PRO A 25 50.25 -4.06 11.96
C PRO A 25 50.15 -3.34 10.61
N THR A 26 51.01 -3.78 9.70
CA THR A 26 51.16 -3.42 8.29
C THR A 26 49.90 -3.60 7.44
N SER A 27 49.54 -2.61 6.64
CA SER A 27 48.48 -2.65 5.63
C SER A 27 48.93 -3.39 4.34
N PRO A 28 48.09 -4.24 3.71
CA PRO A 28 48.24 -4.65 2.32
C PRO A 28 47.52 -3.66 1.36
N PRO A 29 47.85 -3.66 0.05
CA PRO A 29 47.49 -2.56 -0.85
C PRO A 29 46.01 -2.60 -1.27
N LEU A 30 45.39 -1.41 -1.28
CA LEU A 30 44.08 -1.13 -1.85
C LEU A 30 44.17 -1.11 -3.39
N LEU A 31 43.50 -2.05 -4.04
CA LEU A 31 43.07 -1.92 -5.43
C LEU A 31 41.76 -1.14 -5.45
N LEU A 32 41.84 0.15 -5.79
CA LEU A 32 40.69 1.00 -6.07
C LEU A 32 40.13 0.64 -7.46
N ASN A 33 39.09 -0.18 -7.51
CA ASN A 33 38.20 -0.22 -8.67
C ASN A 33 37.15 0.89 -8.49
N VAL A 34 37.36 1.99 -9.21
CA VAL A 34 36.37 3.06 -9.37
C VAL A 34 35.36 2.59 -10.41
N SER A 35 34.15 2.24 -10.00
CA SER A 35 33.01 2.11 -10.91
C SER A 35 32.53 3.52 -11.29
N SER A 36 32.59 3.84 -12.58
CA SER A 36 32.09 5.12 -13.09
C SER A 36 30.59 5.02 -13.34
N ILE A 37 29.80 5.83 -12.63
CA ILE A 37 28.37 6.03 -12.90
C ILE A 37 28.28 7.15 -13.95
N ARG A 38 27.66 6.87 -15.09
CA ARG A 38 27.46 7.82 -16.18
C ARG A 38 25.99 8.22 -16.24
N THR A 39 25.67 9.42 -15.76
CA THR A 39 24.37 10.07 -15.94
C THR A 39 24.44 10.90 -17.21
N GLU A 40 23.56 10.68 -18.19
CA GLU A 40 23.50 11.49 -19.41
C GLU A 40 22.36 12.49 -19.31
N ASP A 41 22.68 13.78 -19.10
CA ASP A 41 21.72 14.88 -19.14
C ASP A 41 21.60 15.45 -20.57
N ARG A 42 20.36 15.77 -21.00
CA ARG A 42 20.07 16.41 -22.29
C ARG A 42 19.69 17.89 -22.10
N PRO A 43 20.05 18.81 -23.01
CA PRO A 43 19.91 20.26 -22.76
C PRO A 43 18.45 20.76 -22.83
N GLN A 44 18.05 21.57 -21.84
CA GLN A 44 16.76 22.26 -21.79
C GLN A 44 16.70 23.44 -22.77
N THR A 45 15.59 23.56 -23.50
CA THR A 45 15.25 24.74 -24.32
C THR A 45 14.18 25.56 -23.59
N GLN A 46 14.50 26.79 -23.22
CA GLN A 46 13.58 27.71 -22.55
C GLN A 46 12.51 28.24 -23.51
N THR A 47 11.24 28.15 -23.14
CA THR A 47 10.17 28.93 -23.77
C THR A 47 9.31 29.61 -22.70
N THR A 48 9.41 30.94 -22.65
CA THR A 48 8.62 31.86 -21.83
C THR A 48 7.23 32.03 -22.43
N THR A 49 6.16 31.86 -21.63
CA THR A 49 4.83 32.35 -22.02
C THR A 49 4.10 33.05 -20.87
N ARG A 50 3.46 34.15 -21.24
CA ARG A 50 2.99 35.29 -20.46
C ARG A 50 1.56 35.06 -19.98
N ARG A 51 1.29 35.26 -18.69
CA ARG A 51 -0.07 35.30 -18.09
C ARG A 51 -0.87 36.48 -18.67
N THR A 52 -2.09 36.23 -19.12
CA THR A 52 -3.13 37.24 -19.28
C THR A 52 -4.38 36.82 -18.50
N THR A 53 -4.82 37.73 -17.64
CA THR A 53 -6.03 37.65 -16.81
C THR A 53 -7.21 38.24 -17.59
N SER A 54 -8.37 37.59 -17.56
CA SER A 54 -9.64 38.29 -17.79
C SER A 54 -10.76 37.64 -16.96
N ARG A 55 -11.36 38.47 -16.09
CA ARG A 55 -12.68 38.27 -15.48
C ARG A 55 -13.75 38.51 -16.55
N PRO A 56 -14.97 37.97 -16.35
CA PRO A 56 -16.08 38.91 -16.26
C PRO A 56 -17.13 38.63 -15.18
N ASN A 57 -17.75 39.76 -14.86
CA ASN A 57 -18.91 40.11 -14.05
C ASN A 57 -20.03 39.10 -13.78
N ASN A 58 -20.40 39.16 -12.50
CA ASN A 58 -21.72 39.12 -11.87
C ASN A 58 -22.89 39.68 -12.72
N ASN A 59 -24.01 38.95 -12.77
CA ASN A 59 -25.33 39.57 -12.84
C ASN A 59 -26.42 38.67 -12.23
N ASN A 60 -27.29 39.32 -11.46
CA ASN A 60 -28.40 38.80 -10.68
C ASN A 60 -29.45 38.03 -11.50
N ASN A 61 -30.09 37.03 -10.87
CA ASN A 61 -31.55 36.91 -10.90
C ASN A 61 -32.09 36.07 -9.71
N LYS A 62 -33.03 36.68 -8.98
CA LYS A 62 -33.88 36.07 -7.94
C LYS A 62 -35.13 35.46 -8.60
N SER A 63 -35.57 34.27 -8.17
CA SER A 63 -36.99 33.88 -8.06
C SER A 63 -37.09 32.48 -7.41
N SER A 64 -37.50 32.38 -6.15
CA SER A 64 -38.83 31.92 -5.67
C SER A 64 -39.02 30.39 -5.61
N SER A 65 -39.05 29.87 -4.40
CA SER A 65 -39.40 28.49 -3.99
C SER A 65 -40.92 28.28 -3.90
N PRO A 66 -41.43 27.05 -4.14
CA PRO A 66 -42.81 26.66 -3.78
C PRO A 66 -42.90 25.88 -2.44
N PRO A 67 -44.07 25.91 -1.76
CA PRO A 67 -44.28 25.36 -0.42
C PRO A 67 -44.67 23.86 -0.41
N PRO A 68 -44.64 23.18 0.76
CA PRO A 68 -44.92 21.75 0.87
C PRO A 68 -46.43 21.44 0.96
N PRO A 69 -46.87 20.22 0.58
CA PRO A 69 -48.26 19.80 0.70
C PRO A 69 -48.63 19.28 2.12
N PRO A 70 -49.93 19.31 2.50
CA PRO A 70 -50.38 19.09 3.87
C PRO A 70 -50.60 17.60 4.24
N SER A 71 -50.54 17.36 5.54
CA SER A 71 -50.80 16.10 6.24
C SER A 71 -52.26 15.63 6.10
N LYS A 72 -52.46 14.34 5.81
CA LYS A 72 -53.77 13.67 5.89
C LYS A 72 -53.81 12.73 7.08
N THR A 73 -54.67 13.09 8.03
CA THR A 73 -55.19 12.26 9.11
C THR A 73 -55.95 11.08 8.52
N THR A 74 -55.61 9.85 8.92
CA THR A 74 -56.46 8.68 8.64
C THR A 74 -56.75 7.97 9.96
N THR A 75 -58.03 7.93 10.28
CA THR A 75 -58.66 7.16 11.35
C THR A 75 -58.67 5.69 10.96
N THR A 76 -58.21 4.79 11.83
CA THR A 76 -58.45 3.35 11.65
C THR A 76 -58.82 2.67 12.96
N THR A 77 -59.75 1.74 12.78
CA THR A 77 -60.69 1.16 13.73
C THR A 77 -60.04 0.07 14.59
N LYS A 78 -60.47 0.00 15.87
CA LYS A 78 -60.14 -1.10 16.79
C LYS A 78 -60.66 -2.44 16.27
N VAL A 79 -59.77 -3.43 16.16
CA VAL A 79 -60.13 -4.86 16.09
C VAL A 79 -59.32 -5.60 17.16
N ARG A 80 -60.01 -6.49 17.89
CA ARG A 80 -59.55 -7.28 19.04
C ARG A 80 -58.75 -8.51 18.56
N PRO A 81 -57.71 -8.98 19.27
CA PRO A 81 -56.79 -9.99 18.76
C PRO A 81 -57.26 -11.43 19.02
N SER A 82 -56.95 -12.33 18.09
CA SER A 82 -57.13 -13.79 18.22
C SER A 82 -55.79 -14.52 18.21
N ASN A 83 -55.66 -15.45 19.16
CA ASN A 83 -54.51 -16.25 19.58
C ASN A 83 -53.68 -16.93 18.47
N VAL A 84 -52.35 -16.77 18.56
CA VAL A 84 -51.30 -17.59 17.92
C VAL A 84 -50.15 -17.75 18.94
N PRO A 85 -49.41 -18.89 18.98
CA PRO A 85 -48.68 -19.37 20.16
C PRO A 85 -47.47 -18.51 20.57
N THR A 86 -47.22 -18.52 21.88
CA THR A 86 -46.09 -17.91 22.58
C THR A 86 -44.73 -18.28 21.97
N LYS A 87 -44.10 -17.32 21.29
CA LYS A 87 -42.63 -17.27 21.15
C LYS A 87 -42.04 -16.80 22.47
N SER A 88 -41.10 -17.57 23.00
CA SER A 88 -40.26 -17.22 24.14
C SER A 88 -39.61 -15.85 23.92
N THR A 89 -39.91 -14.92 24.81
CA THR A 89 -39.20 -13.65 24.95
C THR A 89 -37.71 -13.95 25.20
N PRO A 90 -36.76 -13.34 24.46
CA PRO A 90 -35.37 -13.37 24.88
C PRO A 90 -35.26 -12.62 26.20
N PRO A 91 -34.43 -13.07 27.17
CA PRO A 91 -34.30 -12.37 28.42
C PRO A 91 -33.80 -10.95 28.15
N THR A 92 -34.50 -9.99 28.75
CA THR A 92 -34.07 -8.61 28.91
C THR A 92 -32.61 -8.59 29.33
N LEU A 93 -31.78 -7.94 28.52
CA LEU A 93 -30.38 -7.67 28.80
C LEU A 93 -30.33 -6.69 29.98
N GLU A 94 -30.42 -7.22 31.20
CA GLU A 94 -29.98 -6.47 32.37
C GLU A 94 -28.48 -6.27 32.24
N ALA A 95 -28.11 -5.00 31.99
CA ALA A 95 -26.76 -4.52 31.91
C ALA A 95 -26.04 -4.76 33.26
N ALA A 96 -25.40 -5.92 33.37
CA ALA A 96 -24.36 -6.16 34.37
C ALA A 96 -23.02 -5.63 33.83
N THR A 97 -22.92 -4.32 33.59
CA THR A 97 -21.63 -3.63 33.42
C THR A 97 -20.94 -3.52 34.77
N TRP A 98 -20.36 -4.62 35.22
CA TRP A 98 -19.18 -4.50 36.08
C TRP A 98 -18.04 -4.04 35.18
N LEU A 99 -17.67 -2.76 35.29
CA LEU A 99 -16.43 -2.25 34.70
C LEU A 99 -15.29 -3.22 35.04
N ASN A 100 -14.75 -3.91 34.06
CA ASN A 100 -13.49 -4.62 34.22
C ASN A 100 -12.44 -3.55 34.56
N LEU A 101 -12.04 -3.45 35.83
CA LEU A 101 -11.13 -2.41 36.33
C LEU A 101 -9.85 -2.31 35.48
N PRO A 102 -9.17 -3.42 35.15
CA PRO A 102 -8.07 -3.44 34.18
C PRO A 102 -8.37 -2.75 32.84
N THR A 103 -9.52 -3.04 32.23
CA THR A 103 -9.94 -2.43 30.95
C THR A 103 -10.18 -0.94 31.10
N THR A 104 -10.85 -0.54 32.17
CA THR A 104 -11.13 0.88 32.47
C THR A 104 -9.83 1.65 32.68
N LEU A 105 -8.87 1.07 33.40
CA LEU A 105 -7.57 1.66 33.63
C LEU A 105 -6.78 1.83 32.32
N CYS A 106 -6.69 0.79 31.50
CA CYS A 106 -5.98 0.87 30.21
C CYS A 106 -6.62 1.92 29.30
N ASN A 107 -7.96 1.93 29.19
CA ASN A 107 -8.69 2.92 28.40
C ASN A 107 -8.48 4.36 28.92
N SER A 108 -8.41 4.53 30.24
CA SER A 108 -8.14 5.84 30.86
C SER A 108 -6.72 6.31 30.56
N LEU A 109 -5.73 5.40 30.62
CA LEU A 109 -4.35 5.71 30.27
C LEU A 109 -4.20 6.08 28.80
N ASP A 110 -4.84 5.35 27.88
CA ASP A 110 -4.89 5.73 26.46
C ASP A 110 -5.51 7.12 26.27
N GLY A 111 -6.58 7.42 27.01
CA GLY A 111 -7.19 8.75 27.03
C GLY A 111 -6.24 9.84 27.50
N VAL A 112 -5.40 9.57 28.51
CA VAL A 112 -4.40 10.53 28.98
C VAL A 112 -3.29 10.73 27.95
N ILE A 113 -2.79 9.65 27.35
CA ILE A 113 -1.75 9.70 26.32
C ILE A 113 -2.22 10.58 25.16
N ASN A 114 -3.38 10.25 24.59
CA ASN A 114 -3.89 10.95 23.41
C ASN A 114 -4.22 12.44 23.65
N ASN A 115 -4.75 12.79 24.83
CA ASN A 115 -5.22 14.15 25.09
C ASN A 115 -4.16 15.09 25.69
N PHE A 116 -3.11 14.56 26.30
CA PHE A 116 -2.13 15.37 27.04
C PHE A 116 -0.68 15.12 26.65
N ILE A 117 -0.36 13.98 26.03
CA ILE A 117 1.02 13.64 25.66
C ILE A 117 1.27 13.87 24.17
N ASP A 118 0.37 13.45 23.28
CA ASP A 118 0.58 13.62 21.83
C ASP A 118 0.23 15.00 21.29
N THR A 119 -0.52 15.80 22.03
CA THR A 119 -1.00 17.11 21.55
C THR A 119 0.09 18.17 21.65
N PRO A 120 0.33 18.98 20.58
CA PRO A 120 -0.37 18.98 19.30
C PRO A 120 0.15 17.94 18.30
N LEU A 121 -0.77 17.30 17.57
CA LEU A 121 -0.43 16.38 16.48
C LEU A 121 0.09 17.14 15.26
N ARG A 122 1.10 16.58 14.60
CA ARG A 122 1.53 17.03 13.27
C ARG A 122 0.49 16.63 12.21
N PRO A 123 0.33 17.40 11.11
CA PRO A 123 -0.71 17.12 10.10
C PRO A 123 -0.66 15.71 9.50
N SER A 124 0.54 15.13 9.34
CA SER A 124 0.72 13.78 8.76
C SER A 124 0.20 12.63 9.60
N VAL A 125 -0.17 12.90 10.86
CA VAL A 125 -0.77 11.91 11.75
C VAL A 125 -2.00 12.44 12.48
N ASP A 126 -2.47 13.66 12.19
CA ASP A 126 -3.72 14.18 12.77
C ASP A 126 -4.90 13.60 11.97
N PRO A 127 -5.80 12.81 12.59
CA PRO A 127 -6.94 12.24 11.88
C PRO A 127 -7.81 13.28 11.16
N LYS A 128 -7.87 14.53 11.64
CA LYS A 128 -8.64 15.60 10.98
C LYS A 128 -8.07 15.99 9.62
N HIS A 129 -6.76 15.84 9.46
CA HIS A 129 -6.04 16.12 8.22
C HIS A 129 -5.91 14.86 7.36
N VAL A 130 -5.54 13.73 7.98
CA VAL A 130 -5.31 12.45 7.28
C VAL A 130 -6.60 11.87 6.71
N LEU A 131 -7.73 12.02 7.40
CA LEU A 131 -9.03 11.50 6.98
C LEU A 131 -9.92 12.59 6.36
N SER A 132 -9.34 13.68 5.85
CA SER A 132 -10.11 14.72 5.15
C SER A 132 -10.62 14.21 3.80
N ASP A 133 -11.68 14.85 3.32
CA ASP A 133 -12.20 14.63 1.96
C ASP A 133 -12.48 13.15 1.67
N ASN A 134 -12.00 12.62 0.54
CA ASN A 134 -12.29 11.23 0.17
C ASN A 134 -11.45 10.18 0.92
N PHE A 135 -10.56 10.58 1.84
CA PHE A 135 -9.91 9.66 2.79
C PHE A 135 -10.82 9.32 3.99
N PHE A 136 -11.91 10.06 4.21
CA PHE A 136 -12.84 9.75 5.28
C PHE A 136 -13.39 8.33 5.12
N PRO A 137 -13.58 7.54 6.20
CA PRO A 137 -14.06 6.16 6.07
C PRO A 137 -15.51 6.09 5.57
N VAL A 138 -15.89 4.94 5.02
CA VAL A 138 -17.27 4.59 4.66
C VAL A 138 -17.70 3.31 5.36
N GLU A 139 -19.02 3.13 5.52
CA GLU A 139 -19.61 1.88 6.02
C GLU A 139 -19.65 0.80 4.92
N GLU A 140 -19.82 -0.45 5.35
CA GLU A 140 -20.04 -1.58 4.44
C GLU A 140 -21.29 -1.37 3.55
N LEU A 141 -21.21 -1.86 2.32
CA LEU A 141 -22.28 -1.86 1.35
C LEU A 141 -22.52 -3.31 0.90
N PRO A 142 -23.68 -3.92 1.17
CA PRO A 142 -24.01 -5.22 0.59
C PRO A 142 -24.05 -5.15 -0.94
N PRO A 143 -23.97 -6.31 -1.63
CA PRO A 143 -24.08 -6.34 -3.09
C PRO A 143 -25.23 -5.47 -3.60
N THR A 144 -24.87 -4.42 -4.33
CA THR A 144 -25.78 -3.38 -4.81
C THR A 144 -25.56 -3.18 -6.30
N GLU A 145 -26.61 -3.34 -7.10
CA GLU A 145 -26.54 -3.14 -8.54
C GLU A 145 -26.23 -1.68 -8.89
N CYS A 146 -25.42 -1.48 -9.93
CA CYS A 146 -25.08 -0.18 -10.50
C CYS A 146 -25.72 -0.06 -11.90
N PRO A 147 -26.99 0.38 -12.01
CA PRO A 147 -27.71 0.38 -13.29
C PRO A 147 -27.27 1.51 -14.25
N ASP A 148 -26.68 2.57 -13.69
CA ASP A 148 -26.27 3.75 -14.44
C ASP A 148 -24.89 3.52 -15.08
N ILE A 149 -24.90 2.97 -16.29
CA ILE A 149 -23.72 2.70 -17.11
C ILE A 149 -23.79 3.56 -18.37
N GLU A 150 -22.81 4.45 -18.53
CA GLU A 150 -22.57 5.19 -19.77
C GLU A 150 -21.59 4.40 -20.64
N GLY A 151 -21.86 4.27 -21.95
CA GLY A 151 -21.05 3.44 -22.85
C GLY A 151 -21.39 1.95 -22.78
N GLU A 152 -20.45 1.08 -23.14
CA GLU A 152 -20.63 -0.38 -23.15
C GLU A 152 -19.47 -1.08 -22.42
N LEU A 153 -19.78 -1.88 -21.40
CA LEU A 153 -18.78 -2.65 -20.68
C LEU A 153 -18.22 -3.77 -21.58
N PRO A 154 -16.89 -3.80 -21.81
CA PRO A 154 -16.29 -4.82 -22.66
C PRO A 154 -16.51 -6.25 -22.17
N PRO A 155 -16.74 -7.23 -23.07
CA PRO A 155 -16.99 -8.62 -22.67
C PRO A 155 -15.86 -9.29 -21.88
N CYS A 156 -14.62 -8.83 -22.02
CA CYS A 156 -13.48 -9.36 -21.25
C CYS A 156 -13.53 -8.97 -19.76
N LEU A 157 -14.32 -7.95 -19.40
CA LEU A 157 -14.64 -7.63 -18.01
C LEU A 157 -15.74 -8.58 -17.49
N ASP A 158 -15.50 -9.88 -17.49
CA ASP A 158 -16.36 -10.89 -16.85
C ASP A 158 -15.63 -11.48 -15.63
N GLY A 159 -15.98 -10.98 -14.45
CA GLY A 159 -15.25 -11.22 -13.20
C GLY A 159 -15.46 -10.10 -12.19
N ALA A 160 -14.46 -9.83 -11.36
CA ALA A 160 -14.51 -8.77 -10.36
C ALA A 160 -13.18 -8.02 -10.27
N TYR A 161 -13.24 -6.68 -10.34
CA TYR A 161 -12.15 -5.84 -9.88
C TYR A 161 -12.33 -5.58 -8.39
N ILE A 162 -11.32 -5.93 -7.59
CA ILE A 162 -11.33 -5.80 -6.13
C ILE A 162 -10.17 -4.89 -5.76
N ARG A 163 -10.43 -3.82 -5.01
CA ARG A 163 -9.40 -2.91 -4.50
C ARG A 163 -9.38 -2.94 -2.98
N ASN A 164 -8.20 -3.08 -2.40
CA ASN A 164 -7.97 -2.98 -0.97
C ASN A 164 -7.58 -1.55 -0.58
N GLY A 165 -7.76 -1.21 0.69
CA GLY A 165 -7.35 0.09 1.22
C GLY A 165 -7.67 0.26 2.70
N PRO A 166 -7.09 1.29 3.32
CA PRO A 166 -7.31 1.62 4.72
C PRO A 166 -8.66 2.33 4.88
N ASN A 167 -9.46 1.91 5.86
CA ASN A 167 -10.75 2.49 6.17
C ASN A 167 -10.99 2.28 7.68
N PRO A 168 -10.53 3.17 8.58
CA PRO A 168 -10.65 2.93 10.02
C PRO A 168 -12.12 2.73 10.42
N GLN A 169 -12.43 1.62 11.12
CA GLN A 169 -13.81 1.31 11.54
C GLN A 169 -14.33 2.28 12.61
N HIS A 170 -13.41 2.81 13.42
CA HIS A 170 -13.67 3.83 14.44
C HIS A 170 -12.80 5.03 14.15
N ILE A 171 -13.36 6.24 14.29
CA ILE A 171 -12.56 7.46 14.16
C ILE A 171 -11.42 7.45 15.19
N PRO A 172 -10.14 7.55 14.76
CA PRO A 172 -9.01 7.49 15.67
C PRO A 172 -9.03 8.64 16.68
N ARG A 173 -8.71 8.33 17.94
CA ARG A 173 -8.65 9.32 19.03
C ARG A 173 -7.28 9.97 19.22
N GLY A 174 -6.25 9.42 18.59
CA GLY A 174 -4.87 9.87 18.68
C GLY A 174 -4.22 9.91 17.29
N PRO A 175 -2.88 9.88 17.21
CA PRO A 175 -2.15 9.81 15.95
C PRO A 175 -2.67 8.71 15.03
N HIS A 176 -2.87 9.03 13.75
CA HIS A 176 -3.29 8.09 12.72
C HIS A 176 -2.61 8.44 11.39
N HIS A 177 -1.81 7.52 10.86
CA HIS A 177 -1.26 7.63 9.52
C HIS A 177 -2.21 6.98 8.51
N LEU A 178 -2.16 7.38 7.25
CA LEU A 178 -2.97 6.80 6.16
C LEU A 178 -2.87 5.26 6.12
N PHE A 179 -1.71 4.71 6.48
CA PHE A 179 -1.45 3.27 6.43
C PHE A 179 -2.03 2.48 7.62
N ASP A 180 -2.55 3.16 8.65
CA ASP A 180 -2.99 2.53 9.90
C ASP A 180 -4.49 2.14 9.91
N GLY A 181 -5.25 2.42 8.84
CA GLY A 181 -6.68 2.09 8.76
C GLY A 181 -6.94 0.59 8.56
N ASP A 182 -8.07 0.09 9.09
CA ASP A 182 -8.50 -1.30 8.89
C ASP A 182 -8.73 -1.60 7.40
N GLY A 183 -8.42 -2.81 6.95
CA GLY A 183 -8.59 -3.19 5.54
C GLY A 183 -10.05 -3.30 5.14
N MET A 184 -10.46 -2.56 4.11
CA MET A 184 -11.79 -2.68 3.51
C MET A 184 -11.71 -2.89 2.00
N LEU A 185 -12.32 -3.98 1.56
CA LEU A 185 -12.36 -4.39 0.17
C LEU A 185 -13.54 -3.70 -0.54
N HIS A 186 -13.27 -3.15 -1.72
CA HIS A 186 -14.28 -2.63 -2.64
C HIS A 186 -14.24 -3.44 -3.92
N SER A 187 -15.30 -4.21 -4.17
CA SER A 187 -15.41 -5.04 -5.37
C SER A 187 -16.49 -4.53 -6.29
N LEU A 188 -16.13 -4.34 -7.56
CA LEU A 188 -17.08 -4.19 -8.65
C LEU A 188 -17.08 -5.48 -9.44
N ARG A 189 -18.11 -6.31 -9.24
CA ARG A 189 -18.35 -7.51 -10.04
C ARG A 189 -19.03 -7.10 -11.33
N ILE A 190 -18.46 -7.47 -12.47
CA ILE A 190 -19.03 -7.26 -13.79
C ILE A 190 -19.32 -8.63 -14.40
N SER A 191 -20.56 -8.84 -14.83
CA SER A 191 -20.89 -10.06 -15.58
C SER A 191 -22.09 -9.84 -16.48
N ARG A 192 -21.93 -10.27 -17.74
CA ARG A 192 -22.94 -10.08 -18.79
C ARG A 192 -23.41 -8.64 -18.90
N GLY A 193 -22.47 -7.70 -18.87
CA GLY A 193 -22.72 -6.25 -18.99
C GLY A 193 -23.40 -5.60 -17.77
N ARG A 194 -23.58 -6.32 -16.66
CA ARG A 194 -24.13 -5.77 -15.41
C ARG A 194 -23.02 -5.59 -14.37
N ALA A 195 -23.09 -4.51 -13.61
CA ALA A 195 -22.14 -4.19 -12.56
C ALA A 195 -22.81 -4.21 -11.18
N THR A 196 -22.15 -4.82 -10.19
CA THR A 196 -22.59 -4.89 -8.79
C THR A 196 -21.43 -4.46 -7.88
N LEU A 197 -21.65 -3.43 -7.07
CA LEU A 197 -20.69 -2.95 -6.09
C LEU A 197 -20.94 -3.64 -4.74
N CYS A 198 -19.87 -4.07 -4.09
CA CYS A 198 -19.88 -4.59 -2.72
C CYS A 198 -18.69 -4.04 -1.94
N SER A 199 -18.89 -3.70 -0.66
CA SER A 199 -17.80 -3.38 0.25
C SER A 199 -17.91 -4.06 1.61
N ARG A 200 -16.79 -4.61 2.06
CA ARG A 200 -16.67 -5.41 3.28
C ARG A 200 -15.33 -5.18 3.95
N TYR A 201 -15.33 -5.11 5.27
CA TYR A 201 -14.11 -5.17 6.05
C TYR A 201 -13.48 -6.55 5.95
N VAL A 202 -12.16 -6.60 5.92
CA VAL A 202 -11.43 -7.82 6.26
C VAL A 202 -11.52 -7.99 7.77
N ARG A 203 -12.18 -9.06 8.22
CA ARG A 203 -12.37 -9.34 9.65
C ARG A 203 -11.08 -9.85 10.30
N THR A 204 -10.11 -8.95 10.45
CA THR A 204 -8.87 -9.24 11.16
C THR A 204 -9.12 -9.45 12.64
N TYR A 205 -8.14 -10.04 13.35
CA TYR A 205 -8.21 -10.15 14.80
C TYR A 205 -8.33 -8.77 15.47
N LYS A 206 -7.51 -7.80 15.03
CA LYS A 206 -7.63 -6.40 15.45
C LYS A 206 -9.03 -5.86 15.19
N TYR A 207 -9.54 -6.04 13.97
CA TYR A 207 -10.87 -5.54 13.61
C TYR A 207 -11.94 -6.06 14.57
N THR A 208 -11.96 -7.37 14.79
CA THR A 208 -12.95 -8.05 15.63
C THR A 208 -12.87 -7.58 17.08
N LEU A 209 -11.65 -7.48 17.63
CA LEU A 209 -11.39 -7.00 18.99
C LEU A 209 -11.92 -5.57 19.21
N GLU A 210 -11.64 -4.67 18.27
CA GLU A 210 -12.04 -3.26 18.36
C GLU A 210 -13.53 -3.06 18.08
N GLN A 211 -14.13 -3.89 17.22
CA GLN A 211 -15.56 -3.91 16.97
C GLN A 211 -16.33 -4.32 18.25
N GLU A 212 -15.87 -5.34 18.97
CA GLU A 212 -16.44 -5.78 20.25
C GLU A 212 -16.28 -4.74 21.35
N ALA A 213 -15.12 -4.05 21.39
CA ALA A 213 -14.86 -2.98 22.35
C ALA A 213 -15.64 -1.68 22.03
N GLY A 214 -16.04 -1.47 20.78
CA GLY A 214 -16.69 -0.24 20.30
C GLY A 214 -15.76 0.98 20.25
N HIS A 215 -14.44 0.78 20.29
CA HIS A 215 -13.43 1.83 20.18
C HIS A 215 -12.06 1.24 19.80
N PRO A 216 -11.10 2.06 19.33
CA PRO A 216 -9.72 1.61 19.09
C PRO A 216 -9.07 1.08 20.38
N VAL A 217 -8.38 -0.05 20.29
CA VAL A 217 -7.74 -0.77 21.40
C VAL A 217 -6.25 -0.94 21.14
N LEU A 218 -5.87 -1.26 19.90
CA LEU A 218 -4.50 -1.51 19.52
C LEU A 218 -3.82 -0.23 19.01
N PRO A 219 -2.53 -0.02 19.33
CA PRO A 219 -1.82 1.13 18.83
C PRO A 219 -1.57 1.02 17.33
N ASN A 220 -1.64 2.16 16.66
CA ASN A 220 -1.27 2.32 15.27
C ASN A 220 0.26 2.19 15.10
N VAL A 221 0.73 1.40 14.13
CA VAL A 221 2.16 1.06 13.99
C VAL A 221 2.95 2.24 13.44
N PHE A 222 2.44 2.92 12.41
CA PHE A 222 3.16 4.02 11.75
C PHE A 222 3.05 5.33 12.51
N SER A 223 1.92 5.59 13.15
CA SER A 223 1.66 6.85 13.85
C SER A 223 1.75 6.77 15.37
N GLY A 224 1.45 5.62 15.97
CA GLY A 224 1.29 5.48 17.43
C GLY A 224 2.61 5.39 18.20
N PHE A 225 3.71 5.00 17.56
CA PHE A 225 4.99 4.73 18.23
C PHE A 225 6.02 5.86 18.07
N ASN A 226 5.63 7.10 18.36
CA ASN A 226 6.54 8.26 18.31
C ASN A 226 6.80 8.80 19.73
N GLY A 227 8.07 9.04 20.06
CA GLY A 227 8.47 9.71 21.31
C GLY A 227 8.04 8.99 22.58
N PHE A 228 7.89 9.79 23.65
CA PHE A 228 7.44 9.31 24.96
C PHE A 228 6.03 8.70 24.91
N ALA A 229 5.15 9.21 24.05
CA ALA A 229 3.82 8.66 23.85
C ALA A 229 3.86 7.22 23.31
N GLY A 230 4.78 6.93 22.38
CA GLY A 230 5.03 5.59 21.87
C GLY A 230 5.44 4.60 22.96
N ILE A 231 6.35 4.99 23.86
CA ILE A 231 6.76 4.17 25.01
C ILE A 231 5.56 3.91 25.94
N ALA A 232 4.79 4.95 26.25
CA ALA A 232 3.60 4.82 27.11
C ALA A 232 2.55 3.88 26.50
N ARG A 233 2.27 3.99 25.19
CA ARG A 233 1.39 3.06 24.46
C ARG A 233 1.92 1.64 24.46
N GLY A 234 3.22 1.45 24.31
CA GLY A 234 3.87 0.14 24.45
C GLY A 234 3.59 -0.50 25.81
N ALA A 235 3.70 0.28 26.89
CA ALA A 235 3.38 -0.19 28.23
C ALA A 235 1.89 -0.51 28.42
N VAL A 236 0.97 0.32 27.90
CA VAL A 236 -0.48 0.03 27.92
C VAL A 236 -0.79 -1.24 27.13
N THR A 237 -0.18 -1.41 25.96
CA THR A 237 -0.35 -2.62 25.13
C THR A 237 0.14 -3.86 25.88
N ALA A 238 1.30 -3.79 26.54
CA ALA A 238 1.79 -4.88 27.38
C ALA A 238 0.83 -5.19 28.54
N ALA A 239 0.26 -4.18 29.18
CA ALA A 239 -0.75 -4.36 30.22
C ALA A 239 -2.02 -5.04 29.67
N ARG A 240 -2.47 -4.68 28.46
CA ARG A 240 -3.59 -5.36 27.78
C ARG A 240 -3.30 -6.84 27.52
N VAL A 241 -2.06 -7.18 27.12
CA VAL A 241 -1.62 -8.58 27.00
C VAL A 241 -1.68 -9.30 28.35
N LEU A 242 -1.06 -8.74 29.38
CA LEU A 242 -0.98 -9.35 30.71
C LEU A 242 -2.35 -9.51 31.39
N THR A 243 -3.32 -8.66 31.03
CA THR A 243 -4.68 -8.70 31.57
C THR A 243 -5.65 -9.51 30.69
N GLY A 244 -5.17 -10.14 29.62
CA GLY A 244 -5.97 -10.97 28.71
C GLY A 244 -6.92 -10.18 27.80
N GLN A 245 -6.75 -8.86 27.68
CA GLN A 245 -7.54 -8.01 26.79
C GLN A 245 -7.08 -8.09 25.32
N PHE A 246 -5.87 -8.60 25.07
CA PHE A 246 -5.30 -8.74 23.74
C PHE A 246 -4.37 -9.96 23.70
N ASP A 247 -4.54 -10.84 22.72
CA ASP A 247 -3.61 -11.94 22.47
C ASP A 247 -2.73 -11.65 21.24
N PRO A 248 -1.43 -11.39 21.40
CA PRO A 248 -0.54 -11.08 20.27
C PRO A 248 -0.43 -12.25 19.27
N ARG A 249 -0.76 -13.49 19.66
CA ARG A 249 -0.82 -14.64 18.75
C ARG A 249 -1.92 -14.48 17.71
N GLY A 250 -2.96 -13.69 17.99
CA GLY A 250 -4.04 -13.37 17.05
C GLY A 250 -3.61 -12.44 15.90
N GLY A 251 -2.46 -11.78 16.01
CA GLY A 251 -1.94 -10.84 15.01
C GLY A 251 -2.37 -9.39 15.26
N VAL A 252 -1.66 -8.45 14.64
CA VAL A 252 -1.95 -7.00 14.69
C VAL A 252 -2.21 -6.41 13.31
N GLY A 253 -2.41 -7.27 12.31
CA GLY A 253 -2.54 -6.88 10.92
C GLY A 253 -3.80 -6.14 10.59
N LEU A 254 -3.66 -5.27 9.60
CA LEU A 254 -4.77 -4.50 9.02
C LEU A 254 -5.34 -5.16 7.76
N ALA A 255 -4.55 -6.01 7.08
CA ALA A 255 -4.90 -6.63 5.81
C ALA A 255 -5.44 -5.62 4.77
N ASN A 256 -4.83 -4.43 4.71
CA ASN A 256 -5.36 -3.25 4.02
C ASN A 256 -4.58 -2.88 2.73
N THR A 257 -3.52 -3.61 2.39
CA THR A 257 -2.52 -3.16 1.41
C THR A 257 -2.85 -3.62 0.00
N SER A 258 -3.08 -4.92 -0.20
CA SER A 258 -3.26 -5.49 -1.54
C SER A 258 -4.06 -6.79 -1.51
N LEU A 259 -4.18 -7.44 -2.67
CA LEU A 259 -4.79 -8.75 -2.84
C LEU A 259 -3.91 -9.68 -3.68
N ALA A 260 -4.09 -10.99 -3.52
CA ALA A 260 -3.50 -12.00 -4.40
C ALA A 260 -4.45 -13.19 -4.58
N PHE A 261 -4.51 -13.75 -5.80
CA PHE A 261 -5.24 -14.99 -6.09
C PHE A 261 -4.25 -16.14 -6.33
N LEU A 262 -4.21 -17.09 -5.40
CA LEU A 262 -3.26 -18.22 -5.41
C LEU A 262 -3.90 -19.51 -4.92
N GLY A 263 -3.62 -20.61 -5.61
CA GLY A 263 -4.06 -21.94 -5.19
C GLY A 263 -5.58 -21.99 -5.02
N ASP A 264 -6.30 -21.31 -5.90
CA ASP A 264 -7.75 -21.12 -5.88
C ASP A 264 -8.28 -20.46 -4.59
N ARG A 265 -7.47 -19.62 -3.95
CA ARG A 265 -7.86 -18.79 -2.80
C ARG A 265 -7.51 -17.33 -3.06
N LEU A 266 -8.41 -16.44 -2.66
CA LEU A 266 -8.19 -15.01 -2.67
C LEU A 266 -7.68 -14.57 -1.30
N PHE A 267 -6.62 -13.79 -1.27
CA PHE A 267 -6.00 -13.28 -0.05
C PHE A 267 -6.09 -11.77 -0.01
N ALA A 268 -6.44 -11.22 1.15
CA ALA A 268 -6.17 -9.84 1.52
C ALA A 268 -4.84 -9.79 2.28
N LEU A 269 -3.94 -8.90 1.85
CA LEU A 269 -2.57 -8.84 2.33
C LEU A 269 -2.30 -7.52 3.08
N GLY A 270 -1.44 -7.61 4.08
CA GLY A 270 -0.85 -6.48 4.77
C GLY A 270 0.45 -6.92 5.43
N GLU A 271 1.51 -6.14 5.26
CA GLU A 271 2.89 -6.58 5.54
C GLU A 271 3.15 -6.93 7.01
N SER A 272 2.33 -6.40 7.91
CA SER A 272 2.45 -6.56 9.36
C SER A 272 1.90 -7.89 9.90
N ASP A 273 1.25 -8.72 9.08
CA ASP A 273 0.56 -9.93 9.55
C ASP A 273 0.43 -11.02 8.48
N LEU A 274 0.03 -12.21 8.92
CA LEU A 274 -0.36 -13.31 8.05
C LEU A 274 -1.48 -12.88 7.08
N PRO A 275 -1.49 -13.43 5.86
CA PRO A 275 -2.53 -13.14 4.89
C PRO A 275 -3.91 -13.64 5.37
N TYR A 276 -4.97 -12.91 5.04
CA TYR A 276 -6.33 -13.31 5.34
C TYR A 276 -7.00 -13.86 4.08
N VAL A 277 -7.51 -15.09 4.16
CA VAL A 277 -8.32 -15.68 3.09
C VAL A 277 -9.67 -14.99 3.09
N VAL A 278 -10.06 -14.50 1.93
CA VAL A 278 -11.39 -13.96 1.66
C VAL A 278 -12.01 -14.75 0.52
N ARG A 279 -13.34 -14.76 0.45
CA ARG A 279 -14.10 -15.40 -0.62
C ARG A 279 -15.05 -14.38 -1.21
N LEU A 280 -15.07 -14.29 -2.54
CA LEU A 280 -16.06 -13.51 -3.28
C LEU A 280 -17.11 -14.47 -3.86
N SER A 281 -18.39 -14.26 -3.56
CA SER A 281 -19.46 -15.09 -4.12
C SER A 281 -19.63 -14.80 -5.62
N PRO A 282 -19.53 -15.81 -6.50
CA PRO A 282 -19.82 -15.60 -7.92
C PRO A 282 -21.31 -15.36 -8.20
N GLU A 283 -22.20 -15.69 -7.27
CA GLU A 283 -23.66 -15.54 -7.42
C GLU A 283 -24.13 -14.10 -7.24
N ASP A 284 -23.74 -13.46 -6.15
CA ASP A 284 -24.22 -12.11 -5.80
C ASP A 284 -23.09 -11.06 -5.71
N GLY A 285 -21.82 -11.48 -5.60
CA GLY A 285 -20.68 -10.59 -5.42
C GLY A 285 -20.39 -10.20 -3.97
N ASP A 286 -20.97 -10.86 -2.97
CA ASP A 286 -20.63 -10.62 -1.57
C ASP A 286 -19.22 -11.11 -1.24
N ILE A 287 -18.58 -10.47 -0.25
CA ILE A 287 -17.24 -10.80 0.22
C ILE A 287 -17.32 -11.30 1.66
N THR A 288 -16.73 -12.46 1.92
CA THR A 288 -16.65 -13.02 3.28
C THR A 288 -15.20 -13.28 3.66
N THR A 289 -14.77 -12.82 4.84
CA THR A 289 -13.49 -13.23 5.43
C THR A 289 -13.61 -14.65 5.96
N ILE A 290 -12.75 -15.54 5.49
CA ILE A 290 -12.70 -16.94 5.91
C ILE A 290 -11.80 -17.09 7.14
N GLY A 291 -10.62 -16.46 7.12
CA GLY A 291 -9.72 -16.48 8.27
C GLY A 291 -8.27 -16.16 7.92
N ARG A 292 -7.44 -16.09 8.96
CA ARG A 292 -5.99 -15.85 8.89
C ARG A 292 -5.27 -17.14 8.50
N CYS A 293 -4.34 -17.08 7.54
CA CYS A 293 -3.70 -18.25 6.94
C CYS A 293 -2.19 -18.30 7.21
N ASP A 294 -1.74 -19.37 7.86
CA ASP A 294 -0.33 -19.65 8.19
C ASP A 294 0.31 -20.72 7.28
N PHE A 295 -0.40 -21.15 6.24
CA PHE A 295 0.02 -22.22 5.32
C PHE A 295 0.39 -23.52 6.06
N ASP A 296 -0.51 -24.02 6.91
CA ASP A 296 -0.32 -25.22 7.72
C ASP A 296 0.89 -25.10 8.65
N GLY A 297 1.04 -23.93 9.27
CA GLY A 297 2.16 -23.59 10.16
C GLY A 297 3.49 -23.36 9.46
N ARG A 298 3.54 -23.32 8.11
CA ARG A 298 4.77 -23.07 7.35
C ARG A 298 5.14 -21.59 7.25
N LEU A 299 4.26 -20.68 7.64
CA LEU A 299 4.49 -19.24 7.71
C LEU A 299 4.21 -18.73 9.13
N SER A 300 5.22 -18.16 9.78
CA SER A 300 5.18 -17.78 11.20
C SER A 300 4.88 -16.31 11.48
N PHE A 301 5.02 -15.44 10.46
CA PHE A 301 4.80 -13.99 10.52
C PHE A 301 4.13 -13.52 9.23
N GLY A 302 4.09 -12.22 8.95
CA GLY A 302 3.55 -11.71 7.69
C GLY A 302 4.33 -12.13 6.45
N MET A 303 3.77 -11.76 5.31
CA MET A 303 4.40 -11.83 3.99
C MET A 303 4.25 -10.49 3.28
N THR A 304 5.05 -10.25 2.25
CA THR A 304 4.92 -9.06 1.40
C THR A 304 3.49 -8.89 0.89
N ALA A 305 3.06 -7.64 0.78
CA ALA A 305 1.83 -7.28 0.08
C ALA A 305 1.96 -7.48 -1.45
N HIS A 306 3.16 -7.71 -1.99
CA HIS A 306 3.39 -7.76 -3.43
C HIS A 306 3.95 -9.10 -3.90
N PRO A 307 3.31 -10.24 -3.59
CA PRO A 307 3.77 -11.50 -4.12
C PRO A 307 3.61 -11.51 -5.65
N LYS A 308 4.58 -12.09 -6.35
CA LYS A 308 4.60 -12.11 -7.82
C LYS A 308 4.24 -13.51 -8.32
N LYS A 309 3.14 -13.63 -9.08
CA LYS A 309 2.68 -14.90 -9.66
C LYS A 309 3.20 -15.01 -11.09
N ASP A 310 4.07 -15.98 -11.35
CA ASP A 310 4.57 -16.24 -12.69
C ASP A 310 3.42 -16.78 -13.59
N PRO A 311 3.07 -16.09 -14.69
CA PRO A 311 1.97 -16.51 -15.55
C PRO A 311 2.26 -17.82 -16.30
N GLU A 312 3.53 -18.20 -16.51
CA GLU A 312 3.90 -19.44 -17.20
C GLU A 312 3.81 -20.67 -16.29
N THR A 313 4.30 -20.55 -15.04
CA THR A 313 4.36 -21.71 -14.12
C THR A 313 3.18 -21.76 -13.14
N GLY A 314 2.51 -20.63 -12.92
CA GLY A 314 1.50 -20.47 -11.87
C GLY A 314 2.08 -20.43 -10.46
N GLU A 315 3.40 -20.51 -10.29
CA GLU A 315 4.07 -20.40 -9.00
C GLU A 315 4.07 -18.95 -8.51
N MET A 316 4.08 -18.77 -7.20
CA MET A 316 4.13 -17.46 -6.57
C MET A 316 5.43 -17.28 -5.79
N PHE A 317 6.02 -16.10 -5.93
CA PHE A 317 7.24 -15.68 -5.30
C PHE A 317 6.90 -14.64 -4.25
N ALA A 318 7.42 -14.82 -3.04
CA ALA A 318 7.10 -13.96 -1.92
C ALA A 318 8.28 -13.87 -0.96
N PHE A 319 8.21 -12.92 -0.05
CA PHE A 319 9.16 -12.81 1.04
C PHE A 319 8.46 -12.28 2.28
N ARG A 320 9.18 -12.28 3.39
CA ARG A 320 8.85 -11.51 4.58
C ARG A 320 10.08 -10.73 5.02
N TYR A 321 9.84 -9.57 5.60
CA TYR A 321 10.88 -8.75 6.19
C TYR A 321 10.43 -8.27 7.57
N GLY A 322 11.37 -7.80 8.39
CA GLY A 322 11.05 -7.28 9.70
C GLY A 322 12.25 -6.74 10.46
N PRO A 323 12.04 -6.25 11.69
CA PRO A 323 13.08 -5.56 12.45
C PRO A 323 14.03 -6.51 13.21
N VAL A 324 13.90 -7.82 13.06
CA VAL A 324 14.71 -8.84 13.76
C VAL A 324 15.34 -9.80 12.75
N PRO A 325 16.63 -10.19 12.92
CA PRO A 325 17.28 -11.16 12.04
C PRO A 325 16.58 -12.54 12.01
N PRO A 326 16.54 -13.23 10.85
CA PRO A 326 16.90 -12.71 9.52
C PRO A 326 15.94 -11.59 9.08
N PHE A 327 16.49 -10.43 8.69
CA PHE A 327 15.69 -9.25 8.35
C PHE A 327 14.89 -9.42 7.05
N LEU A 328 15.31 -10.37 6.21
CA LEU A 328 14.66 -10.77 4.98
C LEU A 328 14.66 -12.29 4.90
N THR A 329 13.50 -12.87 4.57
CA THR A 329 13.34 -14.30 4.31
C THR A 329 12.51 -14.48 3.06
N TYR A 330 13.07 -15.14 2.05
CA TYR A 330 12.43 -15.42 0.77
C TYR A 330 11.80 -16.81 0.77
N PHE A 331 10.69 -16.98 0.06
CA PHE A 331 10.05 -18.28 -0.12
C PHE A 331 9.17 -18.28 -1.37
N THR A 332 8.74 -19.46 -1.77
CA THR A 332 7.86 -19.63 -2.92
C THR A 332 6.65 -20.45 -2.54
N LEU A 333 5.58 -20.32 -3.31
CA LEU A 333 4.42 -21.19 -3.27
C LEU A 333 4.28 -21.84 -4.64
N ASP A 334 3.98 -23.13 -4.67
CA ASP A 334 3.69 -23.81 -5.92
C ASP A 334 2.34 -23.36 -6.51
N SER A 335 2.01 -23.86 -7.70
CA SER A 335 0.75 -23.53 -8.38
C SER A 335 -0.51 -23.98 -7.63
N LYS A 336 -0.39 -24.86 -6.63
CA LYS A 336 -1.49 -25.29 -5.76
C LYS A 336 -1.61 -24.44 -4.49
N GLY A 337 -0.70 -23.49 -4.29
CA GLY A 337 -0.63 -22.62 -3.13
C GLY A 337 0.08 -23.25 -1.93
N GLU A 338 0.88 -24.29 -2.14
CA GLU A 338 1.68 -24.91 -1.09
C GLU A 338 2.99 -24.16 -0.89
N LYS A 339 3.21 -23.67 0.33
CA LYS A 339 4.44 -22.94 0.67
C LYS A 339 5.65 -23.89 0.74
N ARG A 340 6.74 -23.50 0.07
CA ARG A 340 8.06 -24.14 0.10
C ARG A 340 8.90 -23.65 1.31
N PRO A 341 10.03 -24.33 1.64
CA PRO A 341 10.91 -23.91 2.74
C PRO A 341 11.42 -22.46 2.61
N ASP A 342 11.68 -21.85 3.76
CA ASP A 342 12.25 -20.50 3.87
C ASP A 342 13.71 -20.47 3.41
N VAL A 343 14.09 -19.38 2.76
CA VAL A 343 15.45 -19.00 2.39
C VAL A 343 15.81 -17.72 3.17
N PRO A 344 16.41 -17.84 4.37
CA PRO A 344 16.81 -16.67 5.16
C PRO A 344 18.02 -15.97 4.52
N ILE A 345 17.98 -14.63 4.45
CA ILE A 345 19.03 -13.80 3.86
C ILE A 345 19.79 -13.07 4.98
N PHE A 346 20.87 -13.66 5.49
CA PHE A 346 21.67 -13.05 6.56
C PHE A 346 22.68 -12.01 6.03
N SER A 347 22.92 -11.98 4.72
CA SER A 347 23.71 -10.95 4.05
C SER A 347 23.05 -9.57 4.08
N MET A 348 21.75 -9.47 4.36
CA MET A 348 21.08 -8.23 4.74
C MET A 348 21.40 -7.94 6.21
N ARG A 349 22.17 -6.89 6.48
CA ARG A 349 22.78 -6.65 7.81
C ARG A 349 22.02 -5.68 8.70
N GLN A 350 21.05 -4.98 8.13
CA GLN A 350 20.24 -3.99 8.82
C GLN A 350 18.81 -4.09 8.29
N PRO A 351 17.79 -3.83 9.10
CA PRO A 351 16.41 -3.84 8.66
C PRO A 351 16.11 -2.65 7.73
N SER A 352 15.40 -2.93 6.64
CA SER A 352 14.93 -1.93 5.68
C SER A 352 13.46 -2.14 5.42
N PHE A 353 12.76 -1.08 5.03
CA PHE A 353 11.37 -1.14 4.60
C PHE A 353 11.30 -1.67 3.16
N LEU A 354 11.36 -3.00 2.99
CA LEU A 354 11.22 -3.65 1.69
C LEU A 354 9.74 -3.86 1.36
N HIS A 355 9.11 -2.85 0.77
CA HIS A 355 7.69 -2.92 0.42
C HIS A 355 7.42 -3.94 -0.71
N ASP A 356 8.19 -3.83 -1.80
CA ASP A 356 8.04 -4.65 -3.01
C ASP A 356 9.38 -5.26 -3.43
N PHE A 357 9.31 -6.22 -4.34
CA PHE A 357 10.43 -6.92 -4.95
C PHE A 357 10.08 -7.26 -6.40
N ALA A 358 11.07 -7.61 -7.23
CA ALA A 358 10.81 -8.02 -8.61
C ALA A 358 11.31 -9.44 -8.88
N ILE A 359 10.78 -10.07 -9.92
CA ILE A 359 11.24 -11.38 -10.40
C ILE A 359 11.50 -11.35 -11.91
N THR A 360 12.51 -12.07 -12.35
CA THR A 360 12.78 -12.40 -13.75
C THR A 360 12.56 -13.91 -13.98
N LYS A 361 12.88 -14.42 -15.17
CA LYS A 361 12.86 -15.88 -15.40
C LYS A 361 13.96 -16.58 -14.61
N LYS A 362 15.02 -15.87 -14.20
CA LYS A 362 16.19 -16.44 -13.50
C LYS A 362 16.33 -15.99 -12.04
N TYR A 363 15.92 -14.76 -11.70
CA TYR A 363 16.30 -14.12 -10.43
C TYR A 363 15.11 -13.49 -9.69
N ALA A 364 15.25 -13.38 -8.36
CA ALA A 364 14.48 -12.49 -7.50
C ALA A 364 15.34 -11.28 -7.11
N LEU A 365 14.75 -10.09 -7.09
CA LEU A 365 15.40 -8.81 -6.83
C LEU A 365 14.82 -8.13 -5.60
N PHE A 366 15.66 -7.80 -4.62
CA PHE A 366 15.27 -7.16 -3.36
C PHE A 366 15.92 -5.79 -3.24
N CYS A 367 15.14 -4.72 -3.05
CA CYS A 367 15.67 -3.36 -2.94
C CYS A 367 15.88 -2.96 -1.47
N ASP A 368 17.13 -2.87 -1.05
CA ASP A 368 17.56 -2.38 0.26
C ASP A 368 17.68 -0.85 0.20
N ILE A 369 16.63 -0.13 0.61
CA ILE A 369 16.46 1.32 0.40
C ILE A 369 16.85 2.15 1.63
N GLN A 370 16.82 3.48 1.53
CA GLN A 370 17.15 4.40 2.64
C GLN A 370 16.10 4.43 3.75
N LEU A 371 14.90 3.89 3.54
CA LEU A 371 13.90 3.74 4.59
C LEU A 371 14.25 2.52 5.45
N GLY A 372 14.61 2.78 6.72
CA GLY A 372 15.02 1.78 7.72
C GLY A 372 13.92 1.53 8.75
N MET A 373 14.03 0.39 9.46
CA MET A 373 13.18 0.10 10.61
C MET A 373 14.03 -0.09 11.87
N SER A 374 14.13 0.92 12.73
CA SER A 374 14.93 0.85 13.95
C SER A 374 14.04 0.97 15.19
N PRO A 375 13.61 -0.15 15.80
CA PRO A 375 12.94 -0.12 17.10
C PRO A 375 13.80 0.52 18.20
N MET A 376 15.13 0.50 18.05
CA MET A 376 16.04 1.12 19.01
C MET A 376 15.97 2.65 18.98
N ASP A 377 15.65 3.26 17.85
CA ASP A 377 15.51 4.72 17.73
C ASP A 377 14.30 5.21 18.53
N MET A 378 13.23 4.40 18.61
CA MET A 378 12.10 4.65 19.50
C MET A 378 12.53 4.59 20.98
N ILE A 379 13.31 3.57 21.37
CA ILE A 379 13.68 3.30 22.76
C ILE A 379 14.72 4.31 23.30
N ILE A 380 15.73 4.64 22.51
CA ILE A 380 16.88 5.46 22.94
C ILE A 380 16.69 6.94 22.59
N GLY A 381 16.07 7.23 21.44
CA GLY A 381 15.99 8.59 20.89
C GLY A 381 14.59 9.22 20.92
N GLY A 382 13.54 8.44 21.20
CA GLY A 382 12.14 8.89 21.07
C GLY A 382 11.73 9.16 19.61
N GLY A 383 12.42 8.59 18.63
CA GLY A 383 12.09 8.71 17.21
C GLY A 383 10.97 7.76 16.76
N SER A 384 10.60 7.85 15.49
CA SER A 384 9.71 6.87 14.82
C SER A 384 10.45 5.53 14.63
N PRO A 385 9.78 4.37 14.74
CA PRO A 385 10.38 3.07 14.44
C PRO A 385 10.71 2.89 12.96
N VAL A 386 10.16 3.73 12.08
CA VAL A 386 10.44 3.76 10.63
C VAL A 386 10.89 5.17 10.26
N GLY A 387 12.03 5.28 9.57
CA GLY A 387 12.61 6.57 9.21
C GLY A 387 13.67 6.45 8.12
N SER A 388 13.98 7.56 7.46
CA SER A 388 14.97 7.62 6.39
C SER A 388 16.38 7.83 6.95
N ASP A 389 17.34 7.01 6.52
CA ASP A 389 18.77 7.23 6.72
C ASP A 389 19.40 7.77 5.42
N PRO A 390 19.67 9.08 5.31
CA PRO A 390 20.25 9.66 4.10
C PRO A 390 21.70 9.21 3.86
N ALA A 391 22.40 8.68 4.86
CA ALA A 391 23.78 8.20 4.72
C ALA A 391 23.84 6.76 4.15
N LYS A 392 22.74 6.01 4.23
CA LYS A 392 22.66 4.66 3.65
C LYS A 392 22.69 4.74 2.13
N VAL A 393 23.55 3.92 1.51
CA VAL A 393 23.57 3.73 0.06
C VAL A 393 22.57 2.63 -0.30
N PRO A 394 21.52 2.91 -1.10
CA PRO A 394 20.62 1.86 -1.56
C PRO A 394 21.33 0.79 -2.38
N ARG A 395 20.82 -0.45 -2.29
CA ARG A 395 21.40 -1.61 -3.01
C ARG A 395 20.30 -2.53 -3.52
N ILE A 396 20.59 -3.28 -4.56
CA ILE A 396 19.70 -4.33 -5.08
C ILE A 396 20.37 -5.69 -4.86
N GLY A 397 19.67 -6.57 -4.13
CA GLY A 397 20.05 -7.96 -3.93
C GLY A 397 19.49 -8.82 -5.04
N VAL A 398 20.33 -9.59 -5.71
CA VAL A 398 19.97 -10.53 -6.78
C VAL A 398 20.21 -11.94 -6.28
N LEU A 399 19.17 -12.77 -6.27
CA LEU A 399 19.20 -14.16 -5.87
C LEU A 399 18.58 -15.03 -6.97
N PRO A 400 19.16 -16.20 -7.33
CA PRO A 400 18.46 -17.14 -8.21
C PRO A 400 17.07 -17.46 -7.64
N ARG A 401 16.02 -17.35 -8.46
CA ARG A 401 14.64 -17.42 -7.95
C ARG A 401 14.28 -18.77 -7.32
N TYR A 402 15.02 -19.83 -7.62
CA TYR A 402 14.89 -21.17 -7.03
C TYR A 402 16.02 -21.54 -6.07
N ALA A 403 16.75 -20.54 -5.54
CA ALA A 403 17.78 -20.78 -4.54
C ALA A 403 17.19 -21.49 -3.30
N THR A 404 17.96 -22.41 -2.72
CA THR A 404 17.62 -23.12 -1.48
C THR A 404 18.29 -22.51 -0.25
N ASP A 405 19.24 -21.61 -0.46
CA ASP A 405 20.00 -20.87 0.55
C ASP A 405 20.50 -19.55 -0.07
N GLU A 406 21.14 -18.69 0.73
CA GLU A 406 21.63 -17.38 0.26
C GLU A 406 23.02 -17.42 -0.41
N SER A 407 23.63 -18.58 -0.63
CA SER A 407 25.04 -18.67 -1.10
C SER A 407 25.29 -17.96 -2.43
N GLN A 408 24.25 -17.79 -3.24
CA GLN A 408 24.29 -17.11 -4.54
C GLN A 408 23.75 -15.68 -4.50
N MET A 409 23.43 -15.14 -3.32
CA MET A 409 22.99 -13.76 -3.14
C MET A 409 24.11 -12.78 -3.52
N ARG A 410 23.79 -11.78 -4.33
CA ARG A 410 24.72 -10.72 -4.74
C ARG A 410 24.07 -9.36 -4.55
N TRP A 411 24.76 -8.46 -3.83
CA TRP A 411 24.30 -7.09 -3.61
C TRP A 411 25.04 -6.13 -4.53
N PHE A 412 24.29 -5.27 -5.22
CA PHE A 412 24.81 -4.24 -6.12
C PHE A 412 24.42 -2.87 -5.60
N ASP A 413 25.39 -1.96 -5.46
CA ASP A 413 25.10 -0.61 -5.00
C ASP A 413 24.37 0.18 -6.09
N VAL A 414 23.29 0.87 -5.70
CA VAL A 414 22.45 1.69 -6.58
C VAL A 414 22.18 3.04 -5.89
N PRO A 415 23.19 3.91 -5.75
CA PRO A 415 23.09 5.11 -4.92
C PRO A 415 21.90 6.00 -5.31
N GLY A 416 21.04 6.36 -4.35
CA GLY A 416 19.89 7.25 -4.58
C GLY A 416 18.70 6.62 -5.31
N PHE A 417 18.57 5.30 -5.30
CA PHE A 417 17.42 4.57 -5.83
C PHE A 417 16.56 3.99 -4.68
N ASN A 418 15.43 4.62 -4.40
CA ASN A 418 14.46 4.25 -3.36
C ASN A 418 13.16 3.76 -4.01
N MET A 419 13.13 2.47 -4.30
CA MET A 419 11.96 1.79 -4.87
C MET A 419 10.96 1.43 -3.77
N MET A 420 9.71 1.93 -3.90
CA MET A 420 8.57 1.41 -3.15
C MET A 420 7.83 0.34 -3.94
N HIS A 421 7.56 0.59 -5.23
CA HIS A 421 6.88 -0.34 -6.13
C HIS A 421 7.77 -0.72 -7.31
N SER A 422 7.68 -1.98 -7.74
CA SER A 422 8.27 -2.47 -8.98
C SER A 422 7.21 -2.52 -10.08
N ILE A 423 7.56 -2.08 -11.29
CA ILE A 423 6.68 -2.22 -12.46
C ILE A 423 6.87 -3.62 -13.06
N ASN A 424 8.12 -3.94 -13.41
CA ASN A 424 8.51 -5.26 -13.92
C ASN A 424 10.04 -5.42 -13.90
N ALA A 425 10.49 -6.67 -14.02
CA ALA A 425 11.89 -6.98 -14.30
C ALA A 425 12.02 -8.14 -15.28
N TRP A 426 13.10 -8.18 -16.05
CA TRP A 426 13.39 -9.25 -16.98
C TRP A 426 14.89 -9.45 -17.18
N ASP A 427 15.25 -10.63 -17.69
CA ASP A 427 16.59 -10.93 -18.16
C ASP A 427 16.72 -10.37 -19.60
N ASP A 428 17.57 -9.36 -19.81
CA ASP A 428 17.80 -8.72 -21.13
C ASP A 428 18.70 -9.61 -22.00
N ASP A 429 19.64 -10.30 -21.35
CA ASP A 429 20.48 -11.36 -21.91
C ASP A 429 20.87 -12.35 -20.80
N ASP A 430 21.92 -13.15 -21.00
CA ASP A 430 22.33 -14.16 -20.01
C ASP A 430 22.88 -13.58 -18.70
N ASP A 431 23.44 -12.37 -18.74
CA ASP A 431 24.14 -11.74 -17.61
C ASP A 431 23.62 -10.33 -17.31
N THR A 432 22.57 -9.86 -17.97
CA THR A 432 22.00 -8.52 -17.77
C THR A 432 20.57 -8.62 -17.27
N ILE A 433 20.30 -8.01 -16.12
CA ILE A 433 18.95 -7.83 -15.60
C ILE A 433 18.50 -6.39 -15.82
N VAL A 434 17.25 -6.22 -16.25
CA VAL A 434 16.57 -4.92 -16.30
C VAL A 434 15.47 -4.89 -15.25
N LEU A 435 15.44 -3.83 -14.44
CA LEU A 435 14.36 -3.49 -13.50
C LEU A 435 13.76 -2.14 -13.90
N ILE A 436 12.44 -2.07 -13.99
CA ILE A 436 11.70 -0.82 -14.18
C ILE A 436 10.91 -0.52 -12.91
N ALA A 437 11.11 0.66 -12.34
CA ALA A 437 10.40 1.08 -11.14
C ALA A 437 10.35 2.61 -10.99
N PRO A 438 9.33 3.17 -10.31
CA PRO A 438 9.36 4.52 -9.79
C PRO A 438 10.38 4.63 -8.65
N ASN A 439 11.27 5.63 -8.76
CA ASN A 439 12.23 6.00 -7.74
C ASN A 439 11.73 7.23 -6.99
N ILE A 440 11.60 7.12 -5.66
CA ILE A 440 11.29 8.27 -4.80
C ILE A 440 12.54 9.14 -4.64
N LEU A 441 12.50 10.35 -5.20
CA LEU A 441 13.64 11.27 -5.19
C LEU A 441 13.92 11.89 -3.81
N MET A 442 12.88 12.12 -3.02
CA MET A 442 12.95 12.69 -1.65
C MET A 442 12.30 11.74 -0.65
N ILE A 443 13.02 10.69 -0.28
CA ILE A 443 12.53 9.60 0.57
C ILE A 443 12.14 10.07 1.99
N GLU A 444 12.73 11.16 2.47
CA GLU A 444 12.40 11.80 3.75
C GLU A 444 10.94 12.29 3.82
N HIS A 445 10.28 12.49 2.68
CA HIS A 445 8.89 12.92 2.61
C HIS A 445 7.89 11.75 2.57
N ALA A 446 8.34 10.52 2.33
CA ALA A 446 7.48 9.37 2.05
C ALA A 446 6.49 9.02 3.19
N LEU A 447 6.80 9.36 4.44
CA LEU A 447 5.95 9.12 5.61
C LEU A 447 5.42 10.40 6.27
N GLU A 448 5.92 11.57 5.90
CA GLU A 448 5.59 12.83 6.59
C GLU A 448 4.93 13.88 5.70
N ARG A 449 5.27 13.93 4.42
CA ARG A 449 4.80 14.96 3.46
C ARG A 449 4.55 14.31 2.11
N MET A 450 3.61 13.36 2.08
CA MET A 450 3.27 12.63 0.86
C MET A 450 2.88 13.56 -0.29
N ASP A 451 2.32 14.74 0.00
CA ASP A 451 2.00 15.79 -0.98
C ASP A 451 3.22 16.33 -1.74
N LEU A 452 4.43 16.19 -1.17
CA LEU A 452 5.70 16.59 -1.75
C LEU A 452 6.48 15.43 -2.39
N VAL A 453 5.95 14.20 -2.32
CA VAL A 453 6.60 13.04 -2.92
C VAL A 453 6.59 13.16 -4.43
N HIS A 454 7.77 12.96 -5.01
CA HIS A 454 7.97 12.90 -6.45
C HIS A 454 8.66 11.59 -6.83
N CYS A 455 7.98 10.80 -7.66
CA CYS A 455 8.45 9.53 -8.17
C CYS A 455 8.87 9.69 -9.64
N SER A 456 10.14 9.41 -9.93
CA SER A 456 10.68 9.37 -11.30
C SER A 456 10.79 7.93 -11.77
N VAL A 457 10.19 7.58 -12.91
CA VAL A 457 10.26 6.21 -13.42
C VAL A 457 11.64 5.97 -14.01
N GLU A 458 12.35 4.97 -13.52
CA GLU A 458 13.71 4.66 -13.95
C GLU A 458 13.85 3.23 -14.46
N ARG A 459 14.74 3.07 -15.43
CA ARG A 459 15.31 1.79 -15.84
C ARG A 459 16.64 1.59 -15.12
N VAL A 460 16.73 0.52 -14.35
CA VAL A 460 17.98 0.05 -13.76
C VAL A 460 18.46 -1.16 -14.56
N LYS A 461 19.68 -1.11 -15.10
CA LYS A 461 20.35 -2.25 -15.73
C LYS A 461 21.50 -2.74 -14.85
N ILE A 462 21.51 -4.03 -14.54
CA ILE A 462 22.53 -4.69 -13.71
C ILE A 462 23.28 -5.70 -14.58
N ASP A 463 24.57 -5.48 -14.81
CA ASP A 463 25.46 -6.44 -15.47
C ASP A 463 26.09 -7.35 -14.41
N LEU A 464 25.70 -8.62 -14.43
CA LEU A 464 26.10 -9.65 -13.47
C LEU A 464 27.56 -10.08 -13.64
N LYS A 465 28.21 -9.84 -14.79
CA LYS A 465 29.62 -10.22 -14.99
C LYS A 465 30.58 -9.21 -14.38
N SER A 466 30.37 -7.94 -14.71
CA SER A 466 31.20 -6.80 -14.31
C SER A 466 30.81 -6.24 -12.94
N GLY A 467 29.57 -6.44 -12.50
CA GLY A 467 29.04 -5.77 -11.31
C GLY A 467 28.51 -4.37 -11.59
N THR A 468 28.49 -3.93 -12.84
CA THR A 468 28.11 -2.55 -13.21
C THR A 468 26.60 -2.36 -13.11
N VAL A 469 26.18 -1.26 -12.49
CA VAL A 469 24.79 -0.80 -12.49
C VAL A 469 24.68 0.51 -13.24
N SER A 470 23.71 0.62 -14.13
CA SER A 470 23.35 1.87 -14.80
C SER A 470 21.88 2.20 -14.58
N ARG A 471 21.57 3.50 -14.51
CA ARG A 471 20.22 4.03 -14.29
C ARG A 471 19.87 5.00 -15.40
N THR A 472 18.65 4.92 -15.90
CA THR A 472 18.15 5.81 -16.96
C THR A 472 16.74 6.25 -16.61
N PRO A 473 16.50 7.55 -16.34
CA PRO A 473 15.15 8.09 -16.21
C PRO A 473 14.36 7.88 -17.50
N LEU A 474 13.14 7.36 -17.36
CA LEU A 474 12.18 7.14 -18.46
C LEU A 474 11.07 8.19 -18.45
N SER A 475 10.74 8.75 -17.30
CA SER A 475 9.75 9.81 -17.19
C SER A 475 10.03 10.70 -15.98
N GLU A 476 10.04 12.01 -16.19
CA GLU A 476 10.11 13.03 -15.14
C GLU A 476 8.72 13.43 -14.61
N ARG A 477 7.65 12.82 -15.12
CA ARG A 477 6.31 12.99 -14.54
C ARG A 477 6.26 12.25 -13.21
N ASN A 478 5.49 12.79 -12.26
CA ASN A 478 5.26 12.16 -10.97
C ASN A 478 4.33 10.94 -11.16
N LEU A 479 4.93 9.76 -11.37
CA LEU A 479 4.20 8.53 -11.72
C LEU A 479 4.50 7.43 -10.71
N ASP A 480 3.45 6.74 -10.26
CA ASP A 480 3.55 5.58 -9.38
C ASP A 480 2.41 4.58 -9.65
N PHE A 481 2.34 3.49 -8.87
CA PHE A 481 1.34 2.42 -9.02
C PHE A 481 1.30 1.88 -10.45
N GLY A 482 2.49 1.53 -10.97
CA GLY A 482 2.63 1.04 -12.33
C GLY A 482 2.15 -0.40 -12.50
N VAL A 483 1.22 -0.58 -13.43
CA VAL A 483 0.72 -1.89 -13.85
C VAL A 483 1.10 -2.19 -15.29
N ILE A 484 1.21 -3.47 -15.61
CA ILE A 484 1.51 -3.99 -16.95
C ILE A 484 0.42 -4.98 -17.36
N ASN A 485 0.47 -5.44 -18.61
CA ASN A 485 -0.24 -6.67 -18.97
C ASN A 485 0.34 -7.84 -18.13
N PRO A 486 -0.48 -8.53 -17.30
CA PRO A 486 0.02 -9.56 -16.39
C PRO A 486 0.70 -10.74 -17.09
N ASP A 487 0.40 -11.00 -18.37
CA ASP A 487 1.03 -12.07 -19.16
C ASP A 487 2.53 -11.79 -19.46
N TYR A 488 2.96 -10.55 -19.24
CA TYR A 488 4.32 -10.06 -19.45
C TYR A 488 5.15 -9.94 -18.17
N LEU A 489 4.61 -10.36 -17.02
CA LEU A 489 5.42 -10.45 -15.81
C LEU A 489 6.62 -11.39 -16.05
N THR A 490 7.82 -10.99 -15.59
CA THR A 490 9.12 -11.64 -15.85
C THR A 490 9.67 -11.54 -17.28
N LYS A 491 8.88 -11.00 -18.21
CA LYS A 491 9.25 -10.83 -19.62
C LYS A 491 9.49 -9.36 -19.92
N ARG A 492 10.26 -9.09 -20.97
CA ARG A 492 10.36 -7.75 -21.50
C ARG A 492 8.99 -7.26 -21.97
N ASN A 493 8.57 -6.11 -21.46
CA ASN A 493 7.31 -5.45 -21.80
C ASN A 493 7.60 -4.02 -22.29
N ARG A 494 6.80 -3.54 -23.24
CA ARG A 494 6.91 -2.21 -23.85
C ARG A 494 6.02 -1.18 -23.15
N TYR A 495 4.87 -1.56 -22.62
CA TYR A 495 3.88 -0.65 -22.07
C TYR A 495 3.68 -0.84 -20.57
N ALA A 496 3.59 0.28 -19.86
CA ALA A 496 3.14 0.34 -18.48
C ALA A 496 2.10 1.45 -18.31
N TYR A 497 1.14 1.24 -17.43
CA TYR A 497 0.08 2.19 -17.08
C TYR A 497 0.25 2.60 -15.63
N MET A 498 0.31 3.91 -15.35
CA MET A 498 0.63 4.43 -14.01
C MET A 498 -0.33 5.54 -13.61
N GLY A 499 -0.55 5.69 -12.31
CA GLY A 499 -1.23 6.86 -11.76
C GLY A 499 -0.38 8.12 -11.92
N LEU A 500 -1.03 9.23 -12.28
CA LEU A 500 -0.40 10.56 -12.33
C LEU A 500 -0.61 11.29 -10.99
N GLY A 501 0.43 11.32 -10.16
CA GLY A 501 0.39 11.93 -8.83
C GLY A 501 0.42 13.46 -8.89
N ASP A 502 -0.72 14.10 -8.62
CA ASP A 502 -0.83 15.57 -8.59
C ASP A 502 -2.06 16.04 -7.78
N PRO A 503 -1.94 16.23 -6.45
CA PRO A 503 -0.80 15.91 -5.60
C PRO A 503 -0.83 14.46 -5.10
N MET A 504 0.31 13.90 -4.73
CA MET A 504 0.39 12.58 -4.09
C MET A 504 -0.28 12.59 -2.69
N PRO A 505 -0.92 11.48 -2.25
CA PRO A 505 -1.08 10.20 -2.94
C PRO A 505 -2.32 10.14 -3.88
N MET A 506 -2.96 11.27 -4.18
CA MET A 506 -4.12 11.30 -5.08
C MET A 506 -3.68 11.27 -6.55
N MET A 507 -4.32 10.41 -7.35
CA MET A 507 -3.98 10.25 -8.76
C MET A 507 -4.93 11.08 -9.61
N SER A 508 -4.44 12.16 -10.21
CA SER A 508 -5.20 13.07 -11.08
C SER A 508 -5.52 12.47 -12.46
N GLY A 509 -4.95 11.30 -12.77
CA GLY A 509 -5.09 10.66 -14.07
C GLY A 509 -4.29 9.38 -14.21
N VAL A 510 -4.23 8.88 -15.45
CA VAL A 510 -3.45 7.71 -15.86
C VAL A 510 -2.55 8.05 -17.03
N VAL A 511 -1.32 7.54 -17.01
CA VAL A 511 -0.34 7.68 -18.09
C VAL A 511 0.04 6.31 -18.61
N LYS A 512 -0.02 6.14 -19.94
CA LYS A 512 0.59 5.01 -20.65
C LYS A 512 2.01 5.41 -21.06
N LEU A 513 3.00 4.71 -20.55
CA LEU A 513 4.41 4.92 -20.86
C LEU A 513 4.90 3.85 -21.83
N ASP A 514 5.52 4.27 -22.93
CA ASP A 514 6.31 3.39 -23.79
C ASP A 514 7.71 3.30 -23.19
N LEU A 515 8.01 2.17 -22.58
CA LEU A 515 9.25 1.89 -21.88
C LEU A 515 10.43 1.89 -22.85
N GLU A 516 10.27 1.36 -24.07
CA GLU A 516 11.37 1.34 -25.05
C GLU A 516 11.77 2.74 -25.49
N GLN A 517 10.78 3.61 -25.72
CA GLN A 517 11.02 4.99 -26.15
C GLN A 517 11.29 5.95 -24.99
N GLY A 518 10.98 5.56 -23.75
CA GLY A 518 11.11 6.42 -22.57
C GLY A 518 10.22 7.66 -22.65
N LYS A 519 8.96 7.50 -23.07
CA LYS A 519 8.01 8.63 -23.16
C LYS A 519 6.56 8.22 -22.96
N ALA A 520 5.76 9.16 -22.46
CA ALA A 520 4.31 9.00 -22.38
C ALA A 520 3.71 8.98 -23.80
N VAL A 521 2.91 7.95 -24.10
CA VAL A 521 2.25 7.78 -25.41
C VAL A 521 0.73 7.97 -25.34
N ALA A 522 0.15 7.90 -24.14
CA ALA A 522 -1.24 8.30 -23.88
C ALA A 522 -1.37 8.87 -22.46
N THR A 523 -2.36 9.75 -22.24
CA THR A 523 -2.65 10.32 -20.91
C THR A 523 -4.13 10.63 -20.80
N ARG A 524 -4.76 10.17 -19.71
CA ARG A 524 -6.10 10.57 -19.29
C ARG A 524 -5.96 11.38 -18.01
N VAL A 525 -6.39 12.64 -18.04
CA VAL A 525 -6.60 13.45 -16.83
C VAL A 525 -8.09 13.38 -16.49
N TYR A 526 -8.43 13.11 -15.23
CA TYR A 526 -9.83 12.95 -14.82
C TYR A 526 -10.60 14.28 -14.75
N GLY A 527 -9.88 15.38 -14.57
CA GLY A 527 -10.44 16.73 -14.48
C GLY A 527 -10.19 17.36 -13.11
N PRO A 528 -10.43 18.68 -12.96
CA PRO A 528 -10.20 19.37 -11.69
C PRO A 528 -11.06 18.80 -10.55
N GLY A 529 -10.44 18.47 -9.42
CA GLY A 529 -11.13 17.88 -8.26
C GLY A 529 -11.55 16.43 -8.45
N CYS A 530 -11.12 15.77 -9.53
CA CYS A 530 -11.37 14.36 -9.78
C CYS A 530 -10.08 13.56 -9.61
N TYR A 531 -10.12 12.54 -8.75
CA TYR A 531 -8.94 11.73 -8.45
C TYR A 531 -9.31 10.24 -8.41
N GLY A 532 -8.36 9.40 -8.82
CA GLY A 532 -8.43 7.96 -8.69
C GLY A 532 -7.34 7.41 -7.79
N GLY A 533 -6.93 6.17 -8.08
CA GLY A 533 -5.81 5.50 -7.42
C GLY A 533 -5.01 4.67 -8.43
N GLU A 534 -4.58 3.47 -8.02
CA GLU A 534 -3.94 2.51 -8.92
C GLU A 534 -4.85 2.19 -10.12
N PRO A 535 -4.37 2.35 -11.37
CA PRO A 535 -5.01 1.78 -12.54
C PRO A 535 -4.77 0.27 -12.60
N PHE A 536 -5.65 -0.50 -13.24
CA PHE A 536 -5.45 -1.94 -13.45
C PHE A 536 -5.66 -2.32 -14.92
N PHE A 537 -4.77 -3.12 -15.49
CA PHE A 537 -4.90 -3.60 -16.87
C PHE A 537 -5.61 -4.96 -16.92
N VAL A 538 -6.67 -5.06 -17.72
CA VAL A 538 -7.38 -6.31 -18.00
C VAL A 538 -7.19 -6.67 -19.48
N PRO A 539 -6.55 -7.81 -19.80
CA PRO A 539 -6.34 -8.22 -21.19
C PRO A 539 -7.67 -8.55 -21.88
N GLN A 540 -7.73 -8.35 -23.19
CA GLN A 540 -8.92 -8.68 -24.01
C GLN A 540 -9.27 -10.18 -23.94
N GLY A 541 -8.28 -11.06 -23.80
CA GLY A 541 -8.47 -12.50 -23.58
C GLY A 541 -8.97 -13.31 -24.79
N THR A 542 -9.07 -12.70 -25.98
CA THR A 542 -9.46 -13.40 -27.22
C THR A 542 -8.26 -14.07 -27.90
N ILE A 543 -8.50 -15.17 -28.63
CA ILE A 543 -7.44 -15.86 -29.43
C ILE A 543 -6.76 -14.91 -30.42
N ASP A 544 -7.48 -13.88 -30.88
CA ASP A 544 -6.98 -12.85 -31.81
C ASP A 544 -6.25 -11.69 -31.11
N SER A 545 -6.14 -11.71 -29.77
CA SER A 545 -5.38 -10.72 -29.01
C SER A 545 -3.89 -11.00 -29.19
N THR A 546 -3.20 -10.13 -29.92
CA THR A 546 -1.79 -10.39 -30.29
C THR A 546 -0.84 -9.30 -29.81
N GLU A 547 -1.34 -8.10 -29.51
CA GLU A 547 -0.51 -6.98 -29.06
C GLU A 547 -0.55 -6.85 -27.53
N GLU A 548 0.56 -6.37 -26.97
CA GLU A 548 0.77 -6.28 -25.52
C GLU A 548 -0.29 -5.41 -24.81
N ASP A 549 -0.79 -4.38 -25.49
CA ASP A 549 -1.77 -3.41 -25.02
C ASP A 549 -3.20 -3.67 -25.51
N ASP A 550 -3.49 -4.85 -26.06
CA ASP A 550 -4.85 -5.28 -26.41
C ASP A 550 -5.64 -5.60 -25.13
N GLY A 551 -6.35 -4.60 -24.62
CA GLY A 551 -7.16 -4.72 -23.41
C GLY A 551 -7.66 -3.38 -22.91
N TYR A 552 -8.04 -3.33 -21.63
CA TYR A 552 -8.60 -2.14 -21.00
C TYR A 552 -7.88 -1.80 -19.71
N VAL A 553 -7.78 -0.49 -19.44
CA VAL A 553 -7.34 0.02 -18.15
C VAL A 553 -8.57 0.46 -17.36
N VAL A 554 -8.68 -0.03 -16.13
CA VAL A 554 -9.80 0.30 -15.24
C VAL A 554 -9.33 1.05 -14.00
N SER A 555 -10.18 1.92 -13.46
CA SER A 555 -9.89 2.61 -12.20
C SER A 555 -11.16 3.11 -11.51
N TYR A 556 -11.14 3.19 -10.18
CA TYR A 556 -12.10 3.99 -9.43
C TYR A 556 -11.72 5.47 -9.50
N VAL A 557 -12.69 6.34 -9.73
CA VAL A 557 -12.54 7.80 -9.76
C VAL A 557 -13.56 8.42 -8.83
N HIS A 558 -13.16 9.44 -8.08
CA HIS A 558 -14.03 10.22 -7.22
C HIS A 558 -13.97 11.70 -7.64
N ASP A 559 -15.14 12.28 -7.86
CA ASP A 559 -15.33 13.72 -8.09
C ASP A 559 -15.62 14.37 -6.74
N GLU A 560 -14.62 15.03 -6.15
CA GLU A 560 -14.73 15.67 -4.83
C GLU A 560 -15.68 16.88 -4.84
N VAL A 561 -15.92 17.48 -6.02
CA VAL A 561 -16.84 18.61 -6.16
C VAL A 561 -18.29 18.14 -6.08
N LYS A 562 -18.60 17.01 -6.71
CA LYS A 562 -19.95 16.42 -6.69
C LYS A 562 -20.17 15.44 -5.54
N GLY A 563 -19.10 14.93 -4.93
CA GLY A 563 -19.16 13.86 -3.93
C GLY A 563 -19.58 12.51 -4.53
N GLU A 564 -19.34 12.28 -5.82
CA GLU A 564 -19.76 11.07 -6.54
C GLU A 564 -18.55 10.21 -6.90
N SER A 565 -18.72 8.88 -6.88
CA SER A 565 -17.70 7.93 -7.35
C SER A 565 -18.17 7.19 -8.59
N SER A 566 -17.24 6.89 -9.48
CA SER A 566 -17.44 6.15 -10.71
C SER A 566 -16.34 5.13 -10.92
N PHE A 567 -16.63 4.09 -11.69
CA PHE A 567 -15.63 3.16 -12.21
C PHE A 567 -15.47 3.41 -13.71
N VAL A 568 -14.27 3.77 -14.14
CA VAL A 568 -13.97 4.11 -15.54
C VAL A 568 -13.26 2.95 -16.22
N VAL A 569 -13.67 2.66 -17.46
CA VAL A 569 -13.05 1.67 -18.33
C VAL A 569 -12.48 2.39 -19.54
N MET A 570 -11.17 2.29 -19.73
CA MET A 570 -10.42 2.99 -20.78
C MET A 570 -9.85 1.98 -21.77
N ASP A 571 -10.00 2.25 -23.07
CA ASP A 571 -9.28 1.51 -24.12
C ASP A 571 -7.77 1.76 -23.96
N ALA A 572 -7.04 0.69 -23.63
CA ALA A 572 -5.62 0.76 -23.32
C ALA A 572 -4.76 1.10 -24.55
N LYS A 573 -5.26 0.84 -25.78
CA LYS A 573 -4.57 1.04 -27.05
C LYS A 573 -4.76 2.45 -27.60
N SER A 574 -5.90 3.06 -27.30
CA SER A 574 -6.23 4.41 -27.76
C SER A 574 -5.18 5.46 -27.38
N SER A 575 -4.99 6.47 -28.24
CA SER A 575 -3.99 7.53 -28.02
C SER A 575 -4.29 8.44 -26.82
N GLY A 576 -5.52 8.41 -26.30
CA GLY A 576 -5.99 9.25 -25.19
C GLY A 576 -6.43 8.46 -23.95
N LEU A 577 -6.28 7.13 -23.91
CA LEU A 577 -6.95 6.27 -22.93
C LEU A 577 -8.46 6.60 -22.89
N ASP A 578 -9.11 6.45 -24.04
CA ASP A 578 -10.51 6.75 -24.31
C ASP A 578 -11.45 5.95 -23.42
N VAL A 579 -12.32 6.65 -22.69
CA VAL A 579 -13.29 6.03 -21.80
C VAL A 579 -14.38 5.40 -22.66
N VAL A 580 -14.43 4.08 -22.67
CA VAL A 580 -15.43 3.29 -23.41
C VAL A 580 -16.66 2.98 -22.57
N ALA A 581 -16.51 2.97 -21.25
CA ALA A 581 -17.62 2.85 -20.31
C ALA A 581 -17.33 3.54 -18.97
N THR A 582 -18.38 4.06 -18.34
CA THR A 582 -18.37 4.59 -16.97
C THR A 582 -19.53 3.99 -16.19
N VAL A 583 -19.25 3.35 -15.07
CA VAL A 583 -20.26 2.87 -14.13
C VAL A 583 -20.39 3.88 -13.00
N LYS A 584 -21.55 4.51 -12.83
CA LYS A 584 -21.83 5.33 -11.66
C LYS A 584 -22.05 4.46 -10.43
N LEU A 585 -21.36 4.76 -9.33
CA LEU A 585 -21.42 3.94 -8.13
C LEU A 585 -22.48 4.46 -7.15
N PRO A 586 -23.20 3.56 -6.45
CA PRO A 586 -24.29 3.93 -5.54
C PRO A 586 -23.79 4.58 -4.23
N ARG A 587 -22.49 4.51 -3.94
CA ARG A 587 -21.84 5.14 -2.79
C ARG A 587 -20.44 5.61 -3.14
N ARG A 588 -19.94 6.52 -2.31
CA ARG A 588 -18.54 6.95 -2.32
C ARG A 588 -17.62 5.75 -2.10
N VAL A 589 -16.58 5.66 -2.93
CA VAL A 589 -15.46 4.74 -2.76
C VAL A 589 -14.25 5.59 -2.33
N PRO A 590 -13.76 5.45 -1.08
CA PRO A 590 -12.62 6.23 -0.59
C PRO A 590 -11.35 5.94 -1.40
N TYR A 591 -10.30 6.75 -1.23
CA TYR A 591 -8.99 6.38 -1.78
C TYR A 591 -8.50 5.07 -1.16
N GLY A 592 -7.70 4.31 -1.91
CA GLY A 592 -7.21 3.00 -1.49
C GLY A 592 -5.81 2.74 -2.03
N PHE A 593 -5.36 1.50 -1.90
CA PHE A 593 -4.05 1.06 -2.38
C PHE A 593 -4.22 0.15 -3.60
N HIS A 594 -3.85 -1.11 -3.49
CA HIS A 594 -3.73 -2.01 -4.63
C HIS A 594 -5.01 -2.78 -4.92
N GLY A 595 -5.20 -3.11 -6.19
CA GLY A 595 -6.31 -3.91 -6.69
C GLY A 595 -5.88 -5.15 -7.47
N LEU A 596 -6.87 -6.00 -7.71
CA LEU A 596 -6.73 -7.23 -8.46
C LEU A 596 -8.00 -7.45 -9.27
N PHE A 597 -7.86 -7.84 -10.53
CA PHE A 597 -8.96 -8.41 -11.29
C PHE A 597 -8.94 -9.93 -11.17
N VAL A 598 -10.08 -10.51 -10.80
CA VAL A 598 -10.29 -11.97 -10.73
C VAL A 598 -11.35 -12.33 -11.74
N SER A 599 -11.01 -13.19 -12.70
CA SER A 599 -11.94 -13.62 -13.76
C SER A 599 -13.10 -14.45 -13.21
N GLU A 600 -14.21 -14.50 -13.94
CA GLU A 600 -15.36 -15.35 -13.58
C GLU A 600 -14.96 -16.83 -13.42
N ASP A 601 -14.02 -17.32 -14.24
CA ASP A 601 -13.48 -18.69 -14.12
C ASP A 601 -12.69 -18.91 -12.82
N GLU A 602 -11.86 -17.94 -12.42
CA GLU A 602 -11.15 -17.99 -11.14
C GLU A 602 -12.12 -17.88 -9.96
N LEU A 603 -13.13 -17.02 -10.05
CA LEU A 603 -14.16 -16.89 -9.02
C LEU A 603 -14.89 -18.21 -8.78
N ARG A 604 -15.21 -18.95 -9.84
CA ARG A 604 -15.86 -20.27 -9.74
C ARG A 604 -14.93 -21.36 -9.21
N LYS A 605 -13.63 -21.24 -9.43
CA LYS A 605 -12.62 -22.20 -8.92
C LYS A 605 -12.32 -22.02 -7.44
N GLN A 606 -12.68 -20.88 -6.84
CA GLN A 606 -12.41 -20.60 -5.42
C GLN A 606 -12.77 -21.77 -4.52
N ARG A 607 -11.78 -22.27 -3.77
CA ARG A 607 -11.98 -23.40 -2.84
C ARG A 607 -13.11 -23.07 -1.87
N PRO A 608 -13.98 -24.06 -1.56
CA PRO A 608 -14.95 -23.88 -0.49
C PRO A 608 -14.21 -23.54 0.81
N PRO A 609 -14.85 -22.79 1.72
CA PRO A 609 -14.30 -22.58 3.07
C PRO A 609 -13.98 -23.95 3.67
N VAL A 610 -12.74 -24.17 4.09
CA VAL A 610 -12.42 -25.30 4.97
C VAL A 610 -12.95 -24.87 6.33
N LEU A 611 -14.11 -25.42 6.72
CA LEU A 611 -14.75 -25.18 8.01
C LEU A 611 -14.00 -25.86 9.16
#